data_AF-A0A7X1FIT0-F1
#
_entry.id   AF-A0A7X1FIT0-F1
#
_cell.length_a   1.000
_cell.length_b   1.000
_cell.length_c   1.000
_cell.angle_alpha   90.00
_cell.angle_beta   90.00
_cell.angle_gamma   90.00
#
_symmetry.space_group_name_H-M   'P 1'
#
loop_
_entity.id
_entity.type
_entity.pdbx_description
1 polymer ?
#
loop_
_entity_poly.entity_id
_entity_poly.type
_entity_poly.pdbx_seq_one_letter_code
_entity_poly.pdbx_strand_id
1 'polypeptide(L)'
;MTGKDLVDAITGNPILMGLKDCPAVPAQMSCAVYGKVQDDVGDDVIKNDSKMKYQIEQALLFRGDNSQTAVWHFLVAGSAIHHFVVIPWYKSSVGTVYTLFMAYENKYSVESYVKHVSPAPGADKGYKEYWTASGLSTMLADLLTHSNAWEEYFGQVGQAQANAINYYKYKITALSTAVSNVNQFHKICGKTT
;
A
#
# COMPACT_ATOMS: atom_id res chain seq x y z
N MET A 1 -0.85 12.35 -18.40
CA MET A 1 -0.85 12.02 -16.96
C MET A 1 -0.61 10.52 -16.84
N THR A 2 0.23 10.11 -15.89
CA THR A 2 0.64 8.73 -15.65
C THR A 2 0.43 8.37 -14.18
N GLY A 3 0.57 7.09 -13.83
CA GLY A 3 0.57 6.68 -12.43
C GLY A 3 1.68 7.31 -11.60
N LYS A 4 2.81 7.65 -12.23
CA LYS A 4 3.89 8.40 -11.57
C LYS A 4 3.40 9.75 -11.05
N ASP A 5 2.56 10.46 -11.82
CA ASP A 5 2.02 11.76 -11.40
C ASP A 5 1.17 11.64 -10.14
N LEU A 6 0.49 10.50 -9.95
CA LEU A 6 -0.25 10.21 -8.71
C LEU A 6 0.69 9.93 -7.53
N VAL A 7 1.71 9.10 -7.74
CA VAL A 7 2.71 8.79 -6.70
C VAL A 7 3.45 10.06 -6.27
N ASP A 8 3.81 10.91 -7.23
CA ASP A 8 4.46 12.20 -6.97
C ASP A 8 3.51 13.15 -6.22
N ALA A 9 2.22 13.19 -6.57
CA ALA A 9 1.24 14.00 -5.84
C ALA A 9 1.06 13.52 -4.38
N ILE A 10 1.05 12.20 -4.14
CA ILE A 10 0.93 11.62 -2.79
C ILE A 10 2.17 11.93 -1.97
N THR A 11 3.37 11.67 -2.51
CA THR A 11 4.64 11.90 -1.80
C THR A 11 4.94 13.39 -1.61
N GLY A 12 4.41 14.24 -2.48
CA GLY A 12 4.45 15.70 -2.34
C GLY A 12 3.43 16.28 -1.35
N ASN A 13 2.53 15.47 -0.77
CA ASN A 13 1.50 15.94 0.17
C ASN A 13 1.96 15.80 1.63
N PRO A 14 2.22 16.90 2.37
CA PRO A 14 2.74 16.82 3.73
C PRO A 14 1.81 16.13 4.74
N ILE A 15 0.50 16.21 4.54
CA ILE A 15 -0.48 15.60 5.46
C ILE A 15 -0.45 14.08 5.31
N LEU A 16 -0.43 13.57 4.07
CA LEU A 16 -0.32 12.14 3.79
C LEU A 16 1.03 11.58 4.24
N MET A 17 2.11 12.34 4.06
CA MET A 17 3.45 11.97 4.53
C MET A 17 3.56 11.98 6.06
N GLY A 18 2.78 12.83 6.73
CA GLY A 18 2.70 12.89 8.20
C GLY A 18 1.90 11.77 8.87
N LEU A 19 1.24 10.89 8.11
CA LEU A 19 0.49 9.76 8.68
C LEU A 19 1.44 8.83 9.44
N LYS A 20 1.12 8.56 10.71
CA LYS A 20 1.95 7.79 11.66
C LYS A 20 1.23 6.61 12.31
N ASP A 21 0.00 6.37 11.89
CA ASP A 21 -0.92 5.34 12.38
C ASP A 21 -1.20 4.40 11.20
N CYS A 22 -0.99 3.10 11.39
CA CYS A 22 -1.12 2.14 10.29
C CYS A 22 -2.57 1.92 9.84
N PRO A 23 -3.58 1.70 10.72
CA PRO A 23 -4.99 1.79 10.35
C PRO A 23 -5.40 3.07 9.61
N ALA A 24 -4.79 4.22 9.92
CA ALA A 24 -5.14 5.47 9.25
C ALA A 24 -4.69 5.49 7.77
N VAL A 25 -3.66 4.74 7.40
CA VAL A 25 -3.10 4.76 6.03
C VAL A 25 -4.16 4.37 4.98
N PRO A 26 -4.86 3.21 5.07
CA PRO A 26 -5.93 2.87 4.14
C PRO A 26 -7.00 3.95 4.01
N ALA A 27 -7.54 4.44 5.13
CA ALA A 27 -8.63 5.41 5.13
C ALA A 27 -8.22 6.75 4.48
N GLN A 28 -7.04 7.27 4.84
CA GLN A 28 -6.56 8.57 4.37
C GLN A 28 -6.09 8.51 2.92
N MET A 29 -5.42 7.43 2.50
CA MET A 29 -5.06 7.20 1.10
C MET A 29 -6.30 7.01 0.23
N SER A 30 -7.32 6.32 0.75
CA SER A 30 -8.63 6.22 0.11
C SER A 30 -9.26 7.61 -0.08
N CYS A 31 -9.34 8.42 0.99
CA CYS A 31 -9.89 9.77 0.88
C CYS A 31 -9.10 10.64 -0.10
N ALA A 32 -7.77 10.55 -0.10
CA ALA A 32 -6.92 11.29 -1.01
C ALA A 32 -7.12 10.93 -2.48
N VAL A 33 -7.19 9.63 -2.80
CA VAL A 33 -7.34 9.16 -4.19
C VAL A 33 -8.77 9.36 -4.69
N TYR A 34 -9.78 9.15 -3.85
CA TYR A 34 -11.19 9.14 -4.28
C TYR A 34 -11.98 10.40 -3.92
N GLY A 35 -11.39 11.33 -3.15
CA GLY A 35 -12.09 12.49 -2.60
C GLY A 35 -13.06 12.15 -1.46
N LYS A 36 -13.07 10.89 -1.02
CA LYS A 36 -13.85 10.36 0.11
C LYS A 36 -13.32 8.98 0.48
N VAL A 37 -13.51 8.59 1.74
CA VAL A 37 -13.21 7.22 2.17
C VAL A 37 -14.07 6.24 1.36
N GLN A 38 -13.44 5.17 0.88
CA GLN A 38 -14.12 4.03 0.26
C GLN A 38 -14.30 2.93 1.30
N ASP A 39 -15.41 2.20 1.18
CA ASP A 39 -15.60 0.95 1.91
C ASP A 39 -14.70 -0.15 1.32
N ASP A 40 -14.20 -1.02 2.20
CA ASP A 40 -13.55 -2.27 1.83
C ASP A 40 -14.55 -3.15 1.06
N VAL A 41 -14.18 -3.54 -0.16
CA VAL A 41 -14.99 -4.44 -1.01
C VAL A 41 -14.34 -5.82 -1.03
N GLY A 42 -15.13 -6.83 -0.67
CA GLY A 42 -14.65 -8.20 -0.50
C GLY A 42 -14.09 -8.45 0.90
N ASP A 43 -13.58 -9.66 1.13
CA ASP A 43 -12.81 -10.05 2.31
C ASP A 43 -11.92 -11.25 1.92
N ASP A 44 -11.19 -11.08 0.82
CA ASP A 44 -10.37 -12.15 0.29
C ASP A 44 -9.14 -12.35 1.18
N VAL A 45 -8.75 -13.61 1.38
CA VAL A 45 -7.70 -13.98 2.33
C VAL A 45 -6.62 -14.78 1.63
N ILE A 46 -5.36 -14.42 1.89
CA ILE A 46 -4.17 -15.18 1.54
C ILE A 46 -3.71 -15.94 2.78
N LYS A 47 -3.53 -17.26 2.66
CA LYS A 47 -3.05 -18.13 3.75
C LYS A 47 -1.84 -18.93 3.28
N ASN A 48 -1.05 -19.40 4.24
CA ASN A 48 0.03 -20.35 3.98
C ASN A 48 -0.57 -21.76 3.74
N ASP A 49 -1.10 -21.98 2.55
CA ASP A 49 -1.67 -23.25 2.10
C ASP A 49 -1.31 -23.53 0.62
N SER A 50 -1.83 -24.64 0.07
CA SER A 50 -1.57 -25.05 -1.31
C SER A 50 -2.09 -24.07 -2.38
N LYS A 51 -2.94 -23.11 -2.00
CA LYS A 51 -3.52 -22.07 -2.88
C LYS A 51 -2.83 -20.71 -2.72
N MET A 52 -1.89 -20.55 -1.80
CA MET A 52 -1.21 -19.29 -1.49
C MET A 52 -0.78 -18.53 -2.76
N LYS A 53 -0.09 -19.21 -3.67
CA LYS A 53 0.39 -18.61 -4.94
C LYS A 53 -0.76 -18.01 -5.75
N TYR A 54 -1.84 -18.78 -5.94
CA TYR A 54 -3.01 -18.33 -6.69
C TYR A 54 -3.71 -17.15 -5.98
N GLN A 55 -3.84 -17.20 -4.65
CA GLN A 55 -4.43 -16.11 -3.86
C GLN A 55 -3.64 -14.81 -4.00
N ILE A 56 -2.30 -14.89 -3.97
CA ILE A 56 -1.41 -13.73 -4.20
C ILE A 56 -1.59 -13.19 -5.62
N GLU A 57 -1.62 -14.06 -6.63
CA GLU A 57 -1.85 -13.65 -8.03
C GLU A 57 -3.20 -12.93 -8.20
N GLN A 58 -4.26 -13.40 -7.53
CA GLN A 58 -5.56 -12.71 -7.53
C GLN A 58 -5.49 -11.38 -6.79
N ALA A 59 -4.82 -11.32 -5.63
CA ALA A 59 -4.65 -10.10 -4.86
C ALA A 59 -3.96 -9.01 -5.68
N LEU A 60 -2.94 -9.38 -6.45
CA LEU A 60 -2.17 -8.46 -7.28
C LEU A 60 -2.77 -8.19 -8.67
N LEU A 61 -3.89 -8.81 -9.04
CA LEU A 61 -4.48 -8.60 -10.36
C LEU A 61 -5.16 -7.22 -10.46
N PHE A 62 -4.58 -6.34 -11.28
CA PHE A 62 -5.18 -5.07 -11.69
C PHE A 62 -5.77 -5.18 -13.10
N ARG A 63 -7.05 -4.81 -13.24
CA ARG A 63 -7.82 -4.89 -14.50
C ARG A 63 -8.17 -3.51 -15.08
N GLY A 64 -7.54 -2.44 -14.61
CA GLY A 64 -7.72 -1.11 -15.18
C GLY A 64 -6.99 -0.94 -16.50
N ASP A 65 -7.12 0.22 -17.13
CA ASP A 65 -6.32 0.62 -18.28
C ASP A 65 -5.21 1.63 -17.90
N ASN A 66 -4.39 2.03 -18.88
CA ASN A 66 -3.24 2.93 -18.69
C ASN A 66 -3.59 4.30 -18.09
N SER A 67 -4.86 4.71 -18.16
CA SER A 67 -5.38 5.98 -17.64
C SER A 67 -6.04 5.82 -16.25
N GLN A 68 -5.99 4.62 -15.67
CA GLN A 68 -6.69 4.26 -14.44
C GLN A 68 -5.74 3.79 -13.34
N THR A 69 -6.26 3.78 -12.12
CA THR A 69 -5.60 3.29 -10.91
C THR A 69 -6.62 2.79 -9.89
N ALA A 70 -6.14 2.28 -8.76
CA ALA A 70 -6.95 1.95 -7.60
C ALA A 70 -6.09 2.07 -6.32
N VAL A 71 -6.71 1.85 -5.17
CA VAL A 71 -6.02 1.61 -3.89
C VAL A 71 -6.47 0.24 -3.40
N TRP A 72 -5.51 -0.60 -3.02
CA TRP A 72 -5.76 -1.88 -2.37
C TRP A 72 -5.28 -1.82 -0.94
N HIS A 73 -6.14 -2.20 -0.02
CA HIS A 73 -5.85 -2.25 1.41
C HIS A 73 -5.46 -3.68 1.77
N PHE A 74 -4.31 -3.84 2.41
CA PHE A 74 -3.83 -5.11 2.95
C PHE A 74 -3.78 -5.03 4.47
N LEU A 75 -4.35 -6.04 5.11
CA LEU A 75 -4.34 -6.28 6.55
C LEU A 75 -3.56 -7.56 6.81
N VAL A 76 -2.36 -7.42 7.36
CA VAL A 76 -1.53 -8.55 7.78
C VAL A 76 -1.88 -8.88 9.23
N ALA A 77 -2.44 -10.07 9.44
CA ALA A 77 -2.85 -10.56 10.75
C ALA A 77 -1.86 -11.61 11.29
N GLY A 78 -1.76 -11.72 12.61
CA GLY A 78 -0.86 -12.65 13.29
C GLY A 78 -0.74 -12.32 14.79
N SER A 79 0.44 -12.51 15.37
CA SER A 79 0.78 -12.00 16.72
C SER A 79 0.86 -10.47 16.77
N ALA A 80 1.01 -9.84 15.61
CA ALA A 80 0.91 -8.40 15.40
C ALA A 80 -0.03 -8.13 14.22
N ILE A 81 -0.59 -6.92 14.18
CA ILE A 81 -1.45 -6.45 13.09
C ILE A 81 -0.72 -5.31 12.38
N HIS A 82 -0.78 -5.31 11.04
CA HIS A 82 -0.28 -4.21 10.24
C HIS A 82 -1.15 -3.94 9.02
N HIS A 83 -1.33 -2.66 8.70
CA HIS A 83 -2.08 -2.21 7.55
C HIS A 83 -1.16 -1.46 6.58
N PHE A 84 -1.29 -1.74 5.30
CA PHE A 84 -0.65 -0.97 4.25
C PHE A 84 -1.54 -0.87 3.02
N VAL A 85 -1.21 0.07 2.13
CA VAL A 85 -1.88 0.18 0.84
C VAL A 85 -0.94 -0.08 -0.32
N VAL A 86 -1.50 -0.63 -1.39
CA VAL A 86 -0.83 -0.81 -2.68
C VAL A 86 -1.63 -0.05 -3.75
N ILE A 87 -0.93 0.77 -4.52
CA ILE A 87 -1.50 1.51 -5.65
C ILE A 87 -0.97 0.89 -6.95
N PRO A 88 -1.77 0.15 -7.72
CA PRO A 88 -1.40 -0.30 -9.05
C PRO A 88 -1.48 0.83 -10.08
N TRP A 89 -0.53 0.83 -11.02
CA TRP A 89 -0.52 1.75 -12.15
C TRP A 89 0.36 1.27 -13.32
N TYR A 90 0.24 1.92 -14.48
CA TYR A 90 0.94 1.51 -15.71
C TYR A 90 2.21 2.32 -15.99
N LYS A 91 3.31 1.62 -16.27
CA LYS A 91 4.57 2.18 -16.77
C LYS A 91 4.80 1.69 -18.21
N SER A 92 4.85 2.61 -19.18
CA SER A 92 4.78 2.30 -20.62
C SER A 92 5.77 1.25 -21.15
N SER A 93 6.94 1.08 -20.51
CA SER A 93 7.96 0.10 -20.92
C SER A 93 7.94 -1.22 -20.13
N VAL A 94 7.11 -1.34 -19.11
CA VAL A 94 7.12 -2.46 -18.15
C VAL A 94 5.74 -3.11 -17.99
N GLY A 95 4.65 -2.35 -18.17
CA GLY A 95 3.29 -2.78 -17.87
C GLY A 95 2.85 -2.33 -16.47
N THR A 96 2.03 -3.14 -15.80
CA THR A 96 1.55 -2.82 -14.45
C THR A 96 2.68 -2.92 -13.42
N VAL A 97 2.86 -1.82 -12.69
CA VAL A 97 3.73 -1.69 -11.52
C VAL A 97 2.89 -1.27 -10.32
N TYR A 98 3.50 -1.32 -9.15
CA TYR A 98 2.82 -1.01 -7.89
C TYR A 98 3.66 -0.07 -7.05
N THR A 99 3.00 0.75 -6.24
CA THR A 99 3.67 1.55 -5.20
C THR A 99 2.98 1.26 -3.88
N LEU A 100 3.76 0.95 -2.85
CA LEU A 100 3.27 0.65 -1.51
C LEU A 100 3.43 1.87 -0.63
N PHE A 101 2.45 2.12 0.25
CA PHE A 101 2.56 3.10 1.32
C PHE A 101 2.13 2.48 2.65
N MET A 102 2.92 2.75 3.68
CA MET A 102 2.64 2.31 5.04
C MET A 102 3.26 3.24 6.06
N ALA A 103 2.69 3.22 7.25
CA ALA A 103 3.22 3.75 8.49
C ALA A 103 3.15 2.62 9.51
N TYR A 104 3.84 2.73 10.63
CA TYR A 104 3.68 1.77 11.72
C TYR A 104 3.44 2.53 13.02
N GLU A 105 2.33 2.17 13.67
CA GLU A 105 1.82 2.80 14.90
C GLU A 105 2.94 2.96 15.93
N ASN A 106 3.18 4.19 16.40
CA ASN A 106 4.23 4.53 17.37
C ASN A 106 5.67 4.18 16.96
N LYS A 107 5.94 3.97 15.65
CA LYS A 107 7.28 3.62 15.15
C LYS A 107 7.75 4.57 14.07
N TYR A 108 7.02 4.70 12.96
CA TYR A 108 7.43 5.55 11.84
C TYR A 108 6.22 6.05 11.04
N SER A 109 6.37 7.22 10.43
CA SER A 109 5.38 7.78 9.51
C SER A 109 5.55 7.28 8.08
N VAL A 110 4.59 7.58 7.20
CA VAL A 110 4.72 7.32 5.76
C VAL A 110 5.95 8.03 5.19
N GLU A 111 6.24 9.25 5.63
CA GLU A 111 7.46 9.97 5.23
C GLU A 111 8.72 9.18 5.57
N SER A 112 8.83 8.69 6.82
CA SER A 112 9.98 7.90 7.25
C SER A 112 10.11 6.61 6.46
N TYR A 113 9.00 5.97 6.09
CA TYR A 113 8.99 4.80 5.20
C TYR A 113 9.52 5.13 3.80
N VAL A 114 9.01 6.19 3.18
CA VAL A 114 9.44 6.65 1.83
C VAL A 114 10.91 7.06 1.81
N LYS A 115 11.40 7.65 2.91
CA LYS A 115 12.79 8.11 3.05
C LYS A 115 13.75 7.08 3.65
N HIS A 116 13.28 5.87 3.98
CA HIS A 116 14.08 4.83 4.63
C HIS A 116 14.71 5.27 5.96
N VAL A 117 14.02 6.14 6.70
CA VAL A 117 14.50 6.62 8.01
C VAL A 117 14.14 5.59 9.07
N SER A 118 15.16 5.06 9.75
CA SER A 118 14.98 4.18 10.90
C SER A 118 13.96 4.76 11.90
N PRO A 119 13.01 3.96 12.42
CA PRO A 119 12.95 2.49 12.39
C PRO A 119 12.34 1.87 11.13
N ALA A 120 12.02 2.63 10.08
CA ALA A 120 11.47 2.09 8.84
C ALA A 120 12.48 1.18 8.09
N PRO A 121 12.01 0.28 7.20
CA PRO A 121 12.87 -0.61 6.42
C PRO A 121 13.75 0.16 5.41
N GLY A 122 14.96 -0.36 5.17
CA GLY A 122 15.90 0.16 4.17
C GLY A 122 15.44 -0.06 2.72
N ALA A 123 16.19 0.47 1.74
CA ALA A 123 15.79 0.47 0.32
C ALA A 123 15.60 -0.92 -0.31
N ASP A 124 16.28 -1.95 0.20
CA ASP A 124 16.22 -3.29 -0.37
C ASP A 124 14.84 -3.94 -0.22
N LYS A 125 14.20 -3.76 0.94
CA LYS A 125 12.92 -4.37 1.34
C LYS A 125 11.80 -3.34 1.58
N GLY A 126 12.16 -2.09 1.78
CA GLY A 126 11.26 -0.97 2.07
C GLY A 126 10.68 -0.31 0.83
N TYR A 127 10.41 1.01 0.91
CA TYR A 127 9.81 1.77 -0.18
C TYR A 127 10.59 1.66 -1.50
N LYS A 128 9.85 1.50 -2.59
CA LYS A 128 10.39 1.58 -3.95
C LYS A 128 9.40 2.36 -4.77
N GLU A 129 9.92 3.20 -5.66
CA GLU A 129 9.07 3.94 -6.58
C GLU A 129 8.23 2.99 -7.45
N TYR A 130 8.82 1.86 -7.86
CA TYR A 130 8.17 0.81 -8.64
C TYR A 130 8.44 -0.57 -8.04
N TRP A 131 7.39 -1.21 -7.54
CA TRP A 131 7.38 -2.64 -7.26
C TRP A 131 6.89 -3.41 -8.49
N THR A 132 7.55 -4.53 -8.79
CA THR A 132 7.04 -5.52 -9.76
C THR A 132 6.02 -6.44 -9.09
N ALA A 133 5.17 -7.07 -9.90
CA ALA A 133 4.26 -8.11 -9.40
C ALA A 133 5.03 -9.25 -8.71
N SER A 134 6.17 -9.66 -9.24
CA SER A 134 7.03 -10.67 -8.63
C SER A 134 7.57 -10.24 -7.26
N GLY A 135 8.02 -9.00 -7.13
CA GLY A 135 8.54 -8.47 -5.87
C GLY A 135 7.48 -8.43 -4.78
N LEU A 136 6.27 -7.93 -5.09
CA LEU A 136 5.16 -7.96 -4.13
C LEU A 136 4.69 -9.38 -3.81
N SER A 137 4.70 -10.28 -4.80
CA SER A 137 4.36 -11.68 -4.59
C SER A 137 5.31 -12.35 -3.61
N THR A 138 6.62 -12.12 -3.76
CA THR A 138 7.63 -12.57 -2.81
C THR A 138 7.42 -11.98 -1.43
N MET A 139 7.19 -10.67 -1.32
CA MET A 139 6.93 -10.03 -0.02
C MET A 139 5.74 -10.68 0.71
N LEU A 140 4.60 -10.85 0.02
CA LEU A 140 3.39 -11.44 0.61
C LEU A 140 3.62 -12.90 1.04
N ALA A 141 4.34 -13.67 0.22
CA ALA A 141 4.70 -15.04 0.56
C ALA A 141 5.66 -15.11 1.76
N ASP A 142 6.67 -14.24 1.80
CA ASP A 142 7.66 -14.18 2.88
C ASP A 142 6.99 -13.87 4.22
N LEU A 143 6.08 -12.88 4.26
CA LEU A 143 5.33 -12.52 5.47
C LEU A 143 4.54 -13.70 6.07
N LEU A 144 4.11 -14.66 5.24
CA LEU A 144 3.36 -15.85 5.65
C LEU A 144 4.26 -17.05 6.01
N THR A 145 5.52 -17.06 5.57
CA THR A 145 6.39 -18.25 5.61
C THR A 145 7.66 -18.08 6.44
N HIS A 146 8.14 -16.86 6.66
CA HIS A 146 9.39 -16.56 7.36
C HIS A 146 9.14 -15.62 8.54
N SER A 147 9.56 -16.01 9.74
CA SER A 147 9.33 -15.24 10.98
C SER A 147 10.11 -13.92 11.07
N ASN A 148 11.19 -13.77 10.28
CA ASN A 148 11.97 -12.54 10.18
C ASN A 148 11.44 -11.58 9.10
N ALA A 149 10.58 -12.04 8.18
CA ALA A 149 10.09 -11.22 7.07
C ALA A 149 9.39 -9.94 7.55
N TRP A 150 8.69 -10.01 8.68
CA TRP A 150 8.02 -8.85 9.26
C TRP A 150 9.00 -7.71 9.56
N GLU A 151 10.13 -8.02 10.19
CA GLU A 151 11.17 -7.03 10.49
C GLU A 151 11.91 -6.56 9.23
N GLU A 152 12.11 -7.46 8.25
CA GLU A 152 12.73 -7.10 6.97
C GLU A 152 11.89 -6.10 6.16
N TYR A 153 10.59 -6.35 6.04
CA TYR A 153 9.68 -5.55 5.20
C TYR A 153 9.07 -4.36 5.94
N PHE A 154 8.94 -4.41 7.27
CA PHE A 154 8.34 -3.34 8.06
C PHE A 154 9.36 -2.63 8.98
N GLY A 155 10.64 -2.99 8.95
CA GLY A 155 11.69 -2.32 9.73
C GLY A 155 11.77 -2.79 11.17
N GLN A 156 12.32 -1.97 12.08
CA GLN A 156 12.59 -2.33 13.49
C GLN A 156 11.31 -2.37 14.35
N VAL A 157 10.37 -3.22 13.96
CA VAL A 157 9.07 -3.43 14.59
C VAL A 157 9.01 -4.76 15.36
N GLY A 158 10.10 -5.54 15.31
CA GLY A 158 10.23 -6.86 15.91
C GLY A 158 9.81 -7.98 14.95
N GLN A 159 10.26 -9.19 15.26
CA GLN A 159 9.92 -10.38 14.49
C GLN A 159 8.49 -10.82 14.76
N ALA A 160 7.79 -11.17 13.69
CA ALA A 160 6.46 -11.75 13.72
C ALA A 160 6.25 -12.57 12.44
N GLN A 161 5.25 -13.44 12.46
CA GLN A 161 4.83 -14.18 11.27
C GLN A 161 3.33 -13.99 11.08
N ALA A 162 2.93 -13.67 9.85
CA ALA A 162 1.53 -13.55 9.52
C ALA A 162 0.88 -14.94 9.52
N ASN A 163 -0.32 -15.05 10.10
CA ASN A 163 -1.16 -16.24 9.94
C ASN A 163 -2.07 -16.12 8.71
N ALA A 164 -2.41 -14.90 8.32
CA ALA A 164 -3.23 -14.57 7.16
C ALA A 164 -2.96 -13.13 6.70
N ILE A 165 -3.22 -12.88 5.42
CA ILE A 165 -3.26 -11.52 4.87
C ILE A 165 -4.63 -11.33 4.23
N ASN A 166 -5.46 -10.48 4.81
CA ASN A 166 -6.72 -10.07 4.20
C ASN A 166 -6.43 -8.91 3.26
N TYR A 167 -7.15 -8.85 2.13
CA TYR A 167 -7.01 -7.73 1.21
C TYR A 167 -8.37 -7.29 0.65
N TYR A 168 -8.45 -6.00 0.40
CA TYR A 168 -9.65 -5.31 -0.05
C TYR A 168 -9.30 -4.43 -1.24
N LYS A 169 -10.12 -4.50 -2.29
CA LYS A 169 -9.89 -3.71 -3.51
C LYS A 169 -10.91 -2.59 -3.62
N TYR A 170 -10.45 -1.34 -3.50
CA TYR A 170 -11.31 -0.19 -3.79
C TYR A 170 -11.58 -0.08 -5.29
N LYS A 171 -12.61 0.70 -5.63
CA LYS A 171 -13.06 0.88 -7.02
C LYS A 171 -11.94 1.44 -7.90
N ILE A 172 -11.92 1.05 -9.16
CA ILE A 172 -11.02 1.66 -10.15
C ILE A 172 -11.45 3.11 -10.40
N THR A 173 -10.48 4.02 -10.52
CA THR A 173 -10.70 5.44 -10.80
C THR A 173 -9.75 5.95 -11.88
N ALA A 174 -10.10 7.05 -12.52
CA ALA A 174 -9.24 7.72 -13.48
C ALA A 174 -8.06 8.42 -12.78
N LEU A 175 -6.86 8.33 -13.36
CA LEU A 175 -5.65 8.98 -12.85
C LEU A 175 -5.82 10.50 -12.72
N SER A 176 -6.47 11.13 -13.70
CA SER A 176 -6.76 12.59 -13.67
C SER A 176 -7.61 12.99 -12.48
N THR A 177 -8.59 12.17 -12.12
CA THR A 177 -9.44 12.41 -10.95
C THR A 177 -8.65 12.17 -9.67
N ALA A 178 -7.89 11.08 -9.59
CA ALA A 178 -7.07 10.75 -8.43
C ALA A 178 -6.04 11.85 -8.12
N VAL A 179 -5.27 12.31 -9.12
CA VAL A 179 -4.28 13.39 -8.95
C VAL A 179 -4.96 14.69 -8.53
N SER A 180 -6.09 15.04 -9.14
CA SER A 180 -6.86 16.23 -8.76
C SER A 180 -7.32 16.17 -7.30
N ASN A 181 -7.81 15.02 -6.85
CA ASN A 181 -8.25 14.80 -5.47
C ASN A 181 -7.10 14.92 -4.48
N VAL A 182 -5.95 14.29 -4.76
CA VAL A 182 -4.76 14.37 -3.89
C VAL A 182 -4.27 15.82 -3.75
N ASN A 183 -4.25 16.58 -4.85
CA ASN A 183 -3.88 18.00 -4.84
C ASN A 183 -4.88 18.88 -4.05
N GLN A 184 -6.12 18.42 -3.90
CA GLN A 184 -7.17 19.10 -3.15
C GLN A 184 -7.44 18.45 -1.78
N PHE A 185 -6.63 17.47 -1.37
CA PHE A 185 -6.86 16.63 -0.20
C PHE A 185 -7.13 17.43 1.07
N HIS A 186 -6.36 18.49 1.32
CA HIS A 186 -6.56 19.34 2.50
C HIS A 186 -7.97 19.98 2.55
N LYS A 187 -8.53 20.36 1.39
CA LYS A 187 -9.86 20.98 1.31
C LYS A 187 -10.99 19.95 1.47
N ILE A 188 -10.77 18.75 0.95
CA ILE A 188 -11.80 17.71 0.81
C ILE A 188 -11.84 16.79 2.05
N CYS A 189 -10.67 16.41 2.56
CA CYS A 189 -10.50 15.41 3.61
C CYS A 189 -9.70 15.92 4.82
N GLY A 190 -9.02 17.08 4.69
CA GLY A 190 -8.12 17.62 5.71
C GLY A 190 -8.79 18.30 6.91
N LYS A 191 -10.13 18.28 7.02
CA LYS A 191 -10.86 18.86 8.16
C LYS A 191 -11.00 17.91 9.36
N THR A 192 -10.31 16.78 9.36
CA THR A 192 -10.56 15.67 10.29
C THR A 192 -9.34 15.27 11.14
N THR A 193 -8.47 16.23 11.46
CA THR A 193 -7.38 16.06 12.44
C THR A 193 -7.43 17.13 13.50
#